data_AF-A0A7T4FPV2-F1
#
_entry.id   AF-A0A7T4FPV2-F1
#
_cell.length_a   1.000
_cell.length_b   1.000
_cell.length_c   1.000
_cell.angle_alpha   90.00
_cell.angle_beta   90.00
_cell.angle_gamma   90.00
#
_symmetry.space_group_name_H-M   'P 1'
#
loop_
_entity.id
_entity.type
_entity.pdbx_description
1 polymer ?
#
loop_
_entity_poly.entity_id
_entity_poly.type
_entity_poly.pdbx_seq_one_letter_code
_entity_poly.pdbx_strand_id
1 'polypeptide(L)'
;MINLLEGYGFTKYGEFPNHELLYMKNKNNLDYTDVKKSFPYISTNATGRILLLEAEYHDTLFPYSTLKGIDSEPRNIDIKNGLSKKYISNNLNYKNLRCGDFLIVYRKKGVSEAGKAGFKSAVTGIASVVNVRVVNILRLLKKILKIK
;
A
#
# COMPACT_ATOMS: atom_id res chain seq x y z
N MET A 1 9.51 -3.58 -17.44
CA MET A 1 8.21 -4.16 -17.03
C MET A 1 8.37 -5.58 -16.49
N ILE A 2 9.17 -6.45 -17.12
CA ILE A 2 9.48 -7.81 -16.65
C ILE A 2 9.92 -7.86 -15.18
N ASN A 3 10.92 -7.07 -14.79
CA ASN A 3 11.41 -7.06 -13.40
C ASN A 3 10.33 -6.71 -12.37
N LEU A 4 9.28 -5.98 -12.76
CA LEU A 4 8.15 -5.69 -11.87
C LEU A 4 7.31 -6.94 -11.65
N LEU A 5 7.01 -7.69 -12.71
CA LEU A 5 6.28 -8.96 -12.62
C LEU A 5 7.06 -9.97 -11.75
N GLU A 6 8.35 -10.16 -12.05
CA GLU A 6 9.22 -11.06 -11.29
C GLU A 6 9.35 -10.64 -9.82
N GLY A 7 9.50 -9.33 -9.57
CA GLY A 7 9.54 -8.77 -8.21
C GLY A 7 8.24 -8.94 -7.42
N TYR A 8 7.12 -9.19 -8.11
CA TYR A 8 5.82 -9.54 -7.53
C TYR A 8 5.51 -11.05 -7.65
N GLY A 9 6.53 -11.89 -7.88
CA GLY A 9 6.42 -13.35 -7.80
C GLY A 9 5.79 -14.02 -9.04
N PHE A 10 5.71 -13.32 -10.17
CA PHE A 10 5.38 -13.95 -11.44
C PHE A 10 6.62 -14.63 -12.04
N THR A 11 6.43 -15.74 -12.73
CA THR A 11 7.50 -16.49 -13.41
C THR A 11 7.18 -16.65 -14.89
N LYS A 12 8.19 -16.62 -15.76
CA LYS A 12 8.02 -16.89 -17.20
C LYS A 12 7.46 -18.31 -17.36
N TYR A 13 6.33 -18.40 -18.03
CA TYR A 13 5.65 -19.65 -18.36
C TYR A 13 5.89 -20.06 -19.81
N GLY A 14 6.01 -19.09 -20.72
CA GLY A 14 6.22 -19.35 -22.13
C GLY A 14 6.54 -18.09 -22.94
N GLU A 15 6.70 -18.29 -24.25
CA GLU A 15 6.94 -17.24 -25.23
C GLU A 15 6.13 -17.57 -26.49
N PHE A 16 5.41 -16.57 -26.99
CA PHE A 16 4.63 -16.67 -28.22
C PHE A 16 5.53 -16.41 -29.45
N PRO A 17 5.14 -16.86 -30.66
CA PRO A 17 5.95 -16.67 -31.88
C PRO A 17 6.29 -15.22 -32.24
N ASN A 18 5.53 -14.25 -31.71
CA ASN A 18 5.75 -12.80 -31.86
C ASN A 18 6.69 -12.21 -30.78
N HIS A 19 7.41 -13.04 -30.02
CA HIS A 19 8.27 -12.66 -28.89
C HIS A 19 7.53 -12.07 -27.67
N GLU A 20 6.22 -12.24 -27.57
CA GLU A 20 5.50 -11.90 -26.35
C GLU A 20 5.75 -12.94 -25.26
N LEU A 21 6.11 -12.47 -24.07
CA LEU A 21 6.40 -13.33 -22.93
C LEU A 21 5.15 -13.53 -22.08
N LEU A 22 4.81 -14.80 -21.83
CA LEU A 22 3.74 -15.16 -20.91
C LEU A 22 4.31 -15.36 -19.51
N TYR A 23 3.82 -14.58 -18.55
CA TYR A 23 4.15 -14.71 -17.13
C TYR A 23 2.93 -15.15 -16.34
N MET A 24 3.12 -16.10 -15.43
CA MET A 24 2.05 -16.61 -14.57
C MET A 24 2.45 -16.58 -13.10
N LYS A 25 1.43 -16.49 -12.24
CA LYS A 25 1.57 -16.60 -10.79
C LYS A 25 0.65 -17.69 -10.26
N ASN A 26 1.23 -18.71 -9.65
CA ASN A 26 0.48 -19.83 -9.10
C ASN A 26 0.07 -19.55 -7.65
N LYS A 27 -1.23 -19.33 -7.40
CA LYS A 27 -1.75 -19.09 -6.04
C LYS A 27 -1.53 -20.26 -5.07
N ASN A 28 -1.35 -21.49 -5.58
CA ASN A 28 -1.13 -22.68 -4.77
C ASN A 28 0.35 -22.88 -4.42
N ASN A 29 1.25 -22.09 -5.02
CA ASN A 29 2.68 -22.13 -4.76
C ASN A 29 3.24 -20.71 -4.69
N LEU A 30 2.95 -20.04 -3.57
CA LEU A 30 3.35 -18.65 -3.32
C LEU A 30 4.57 -18.59 -2.40
N ASP A 31 5.53 -17.75 -2.77
CA ASP A 31 6.66 -17.41 -1.92
C ASP A 31 6.25 -16.32 -0.91
N TYR A 32 6.03 -16.73 0.35
CA TYR A 32 5.70 -15.83 1.46
C TYR A 32 6.93 -15.28 2.19
N THR A 33 8.15 -15.64 1.79
CA THR A 33 9.38 -15.08 2.38
C THR A 33 9.60 -13.62 1.98
N ASP A 34 9.05 -13.22 0.82
CA ASP A 34 8.95 -11.84 0.36
C ASP A 34 7.48 -11.43 0.21
N VAL A 35 7.07 -10.45 1.01
CA VAL A 35 5.71 -9.90 1.04
C VAL A 35 5.23 -9.44 -0.34
N LYS A 36 6.12 -8.92 -1.18
CA LYS A 36 5.75 -8.50 -2.54
C LYS A 36 5.46 -9.68 -3.44
N LYS A 37 6.21 -10.78 -3.29
CA LYS A 37 6.02 -11.99 -4.08
C LYS A 37 4.75 -12.75 -3.70
N SER A 38 4.20 -12.58 -2.50
CA SER A 38 2.91 -13.17 -2.15
C SER A 38 1.71 -12.28 -2.50
N PHE A 39 1.89 -10.98 -2.72
CA PHE A 39 0.80 -10.04 -3.06
C PHE A 39 -0.07 -10.52 -4.26
N PRO A 40 -1.41 -10.45 -4.22
CA PRO A 40 -2.26 -9.85 -3.20
C PRO A 40 -2.66 -10.80 -2.07
N TYR A 41 -2.02 -11.97 -1.97
CA TYR A 41 -2.34 -12.97 -0.97
C TYR A 41 -1.63 -12.68 0.36
N ILE A 42 -2.37 -12.87 1.45
CA ILE A 42 -1.91 -12.68 2.82
C ILE A 42 -1.59 -14.06 3.40
N SER A 43 -0.47 -14.19 4.10
CA SER A 43 -0.12 -15.42 4.82
C SER A 43 -1.13 -15.67 5.94
N THR A 44 -1.52 -16.93 6.16
CA THR A 44 -2.37 -17.32 7.29
C THR A 44 -1.73 -17.03 8.66
N ASN A 45 -0.40 -16.89 8.70
CA ASN A 45 0.35 -16.53 9.91
C ASN A 45 0.55 -15.02 10.07
N ALA A 46 0.04 -14.20 9.13
CA ALA A 46 0.19 -12.76 9.19
C ALA A 46 -0.67 -12.17 10.32
N THR A 47 -0.12 -11.19 11.03
CA THR A 47 -0.88 -10.50 12.06
C THR A 47 -1.59 -9.28 11.48
N GLY A 48 -2.89 -9.14 11.79
CA GLY A 48 -3.70 -7.99 11.39
C GLY A 48 -3.47 -6.77 12.31
N ARG A 49 -3.44 -5.59 11.69
CA ARG A 49 -3.34 -4.28 12.36
C ARG A 49 -4.28 -3.29 11.69
N ILE A 50 -4.69 -2.24 12.41
CA ILE A 50 -5.49 -1.15 11.83
C ILE A 50 -4.58 0.04 11.57
N LEU A 51 -4.64 0.56 10.35
CA LEU A 51 -4.07 1.84 9.98
C LEU A 51 -5.19 2.88 9.90
N LEU A 52 -5.28 3.72 10.92
CA LEU A 52 -6.20 4.86 10.96
C LEU A 52 -5.59 6.03 10.19
N LEU A 53 -6.33 6.58 9.23
CA LEU A 53 -5.92 7.74 8.45
C LEU A 53 -6.99 8.83 8.50
N GLU A 54 -6.58 10.07 8.74
CA GLU A 54 -7.45 11.22 8.46
C GLU A 54 -7.76 11.31 6.97
N ALA A 55 -8.94 11.78 6.62
CA ALA A 55 -9.44 11.90 5.25
C ALA A 55 -8.39 12.45 4.26
N GLU A 56 -7.75 13.58 4.60
CA GLU A 56 -6.78 14.26 3.74
C GLU A 56 -5.56 13.37 3.41
N TYR A 57 -5.04 12.64 4.39
CA TYR A 57 -3.91 11.72 4.19
C TYR A 57 -4.35 10.46 3.47
N HIS A 58 -5.52 9.93 3.83
CA HIS A 58 -6.11 8.77 3.19
C HIS A 58 -6.30 9.01 1.70
N ASP A 59 -7.02 10.06 1.33
CA ASP A 59 -7.38 10.33 -0.06
C ASP A 59 -6.10 10.58 -0.89
N THR A 60 -5.04 11.12 -0.27
CA THR A 60 -3.74 11.35 -0.92
C THR A 60 -2.98 10.05 -1.15
N LEU A 61 -2.97 9.17 -0.16
CA LEU A 61 -2.31 7.88 -0.26
C LEU A 61 -3.11 6.93 -1.17
N PHE A 62 -4.43 6.89 -1.04
CA PHE A 62 -5.35 5.96 -1.69
C PHE A 62 -6.36 6.69 -2.59
N PRO A 63 -5.89 7.39 -3.64
CA PRO A 63 -6.72 8.26 -4.49
C PRO A 63 -7.83 7.51 -5.26
N TYR A 64 -7.68 6.19 -5.45
CA TYR A 64 -8.64 5.35 -6.16
C TYR A 64 -9.64 4.66 -5.22
N SER A 65 -9.51 4.82 -3.91
CA SER A 65 -10.44 4.28 -2.92
C SER A 65 -11.58 5.28 -2.66
N THR A 66 -12.41 5.51 -3.67
CA THR A 66 -13.53 6.46 -3.59
C THR A 66 -14.69 5.88 -2.78
N LEU A 67 -15.23 6.68 -1.86
CA LEU A 67 -16.40 6.33 -1.05
C LEU A 67 -17.66 6.97 -1.63
N LYS A 68 -18.80 6.31 -1.43
CA LYS A 68 -20.10 6.80 -1.90
C LYS A 68 -20.42 8.14 -1.23
N GLY A 69 -20.66 9.18 -2.05
CA GLY A 69 -21.04 10.53 -1.59
C GLY A 69 -19.86 11.42 -1.20
N ILE A 70 -18.65 11.11 -1.67
CA ILE A 70 -17.47 11.98 -1.59
C ILE A 70 -17.02 12.26 -3.02
N ASP A 71 -17.10 13.52 -3.44
CA ASP A 71 -16.54 13.96 -4.71
C ASP A 71 -15.02 14.08 -4.56
N SER A 72 -14.31 13.08 -5.06
CA SER A 72 -12.86 13.10 -5.14
C SER A 72 -12.44 13.35 -6.59
N GLU A 73 -11.79 14.48 -6.87
CA GLU A 73 -11.15 14.65 -8.17
C GLU A 73 -10.04 13.60 -8.35
N PRO A 74 -9.97 12.91 -9.50
CA PRO A 74 -8.92 11.94 -9.76
C PRO A 74 -7.58 12.67 -9.81
N ARG A 75 -6.80 12.54 -8.73
CA ARG A 75 -5.44 13.07 -8.70
C ARG A 75 -4.57 12.29 -9.68
N ASN A 76 -3.92 13.00 -10.59
CA ASN A 76 -3.01 12.44 -11.58
C ASN A 76 -1.72 12.00 -10.86
N ILE A 77 -1.75 10.82 -10.25
CA ILE A 77 -0.66 10.26 -9.46
C ILE A 77 0.05 9.22 -10.30
N ASP A 78 1.39 9.33 -10.36
CA ASP A 78 2.26 8.43 -11.10
C ASP A 78 2.00 6.96 -10.73
N ILE A 79 1.69 6.12 -11.73
CA ILE A 79 1.23 4.73 -11.61
C ILE A 79 2.19 3.88 -10.75
N LYS A 80 3.49 4.25 -10.72
CA LYS A 80 4.51 3.60 -9.88
C LYS A 80 4.20 3.66 -8.38
N ASN A 81 3.47 4.67 -7.92
CA ASN A 81 3.01 4.79 -6.53
C ASN A 81 1.69 4.04 -6.25
N GLY A 82 1.15 3.34 -7.26
CA GLY A 82 -0.07 2.54 -7.13
C GLY A 82 0.13 1.26 -6.32
N LEU A 83 1.22 0.53 -6.58
CA LEU A 83 1.47 -0.80 -5.99
C LEU A 83 2.15 -0.76 -4.61
N SER A 84 2.90 0.31 -4.30
CA SER A 84 3.58 0.45 -3.01
C SER A 84 3.51 1.89 -2.54
N LYS A 85 3.25 2.07 -1.25
CA LYS A 85 3.08 3.39 -0.62
C LYS A 85 4.01 3.54 0.56
N LYS A 86 4.53 4.76 0.72
CA LYS A 86 5.36 5.13 1.86
C LYS A 86 4.52 5.96 2.80
N TYR A 87 4.41 5.51 4.04
CA TYR A 87 3.72 6.21 5.10
C TYR A 87 4.73 6.59 6.18
N ILE A 88 4.71 7.86 6.59
CA ILE A 88 5.58 8.40 7.63
C ILE A 88 4.68 8.75 8.80
N SER A 89 5.04 8.29 10.00
CA SER A 89 4.30 8.60 11.22
C SER A 89 5.25 8.84 12.39
N ASN A 90 4.76 9.58 13.38
CA ASN A 90 5.38 9.69 14.69
C ASN A 90 4.74 8.70 15.70
N ASN A 91 4.21 7.56 15.21
CA ASN A 91 3.51 6.62 16.06
C ASN A 91 4.50 5.86 16.95
N LEU A 92 4.35 6.00 18.27
CA LEU A 92 5.23 5.36 19.27
C LEU A 92 5.11 3.83 19.28
N ASN A 93 3.99 3.29 18.80
CA ASN A 93 3.73 1.86 18.71
C ASN A 93 4.32 1.21 17.44
N TYR A 94 5.20 1.90 16.70
CA TYR A 94 5.83 1.34 15.50
C TYR A 94 6.55 -0.01 15.75
N LYS A 95 7.00 -0.26 16.98
CA LYS A 95 7.65 -1.51 17.41
C LYS A 95 6.74 -2.74 17.31
N ASN A 96 5.43 -2.52 17.34
CA ASN A 96 4.42 -3.57 17.20
C ASN A 96 4.13 -3.93 15.74
N LEU A 97 4.70 -3.18 14.80
CA LEU A 97 4.55 -3.39 13.37
C LEU A 97 5.78 -4.10 12.81
N ARG A 98 5.55 -5.19 12.07
CA ARG A 98 6.61 -6.01 11.49
C ARG A 98 6.39 -6.21 10.00
N CYS A 99 7.48 -6.50 9.28
CA CYS A 99 7.37 -6.96 7.90
C CYS A 99 6.48 -8.21 7.84
N GLY A 100 5.54 -8.25 6.91
CA GLY A 100 4.57 -9.34 6.76
C GLY A 100 3.24 -9.14 7.49
N ASP A 101 3.14 -8.19 8.42
CA ASP A 101 1.84 -7.80 8.98
C ASP A 101 0.94 -7.24 7.87
N PHE A 102 -0.38 -7.41 7.99
CA PHE A 102 -1.34 -6.75 7.11
C PHE A 102 -2.07 -5.63 7.83
N LEU A 103 -2.30 -4.54 7.11
CA LEU A 103 -2.96 -3.33 7.57
C LEU A 103 -4.37 -3.29 6.98
N ILE A 104 -5.36 -3.22 7.85
CA ILE A 104 -6.72 -2.82 7.51
C ILE A 104 -6.71 -1.29 7.46
N VAL A 105 -6.86 -0.73 6.26
CA VAL A 105 -6.83 0.72 6.05
C VAL A 105 -8.21 1.28 6.38
N TYR A 106 -8.27 2.12 7.40
CA TYR A 106 -9.48 2.76 7.85
C TYR A 106 -9.37 4.28 7.68
N ARG A 107 -10.23 4.84 6.84
CA ARG A 107 -10.39 6.29 6.68
C ARG A 107 -11.30 6.82 7.77
N LYS A 108 -10.89 7.88 8.45
CA LYS A 108 -11.75 8.68 9.33
C LYS A 108 -12.37 9.82 8.54
N LYS A 109 -13.62 10.13 8.87
CA LYS A 109 -14.30 11.33 8.39
C LYS A 109 -13.46 12.57 8.74
N GLY A 110 -13.19 13.40 7.74
CA GLY A 110 -12.53 14.68 7.91
C GLY A 110 -13.42 15.70 8.63
N VAL A 111 -12.78 16.67 9.29
CA VAL A 111 -13.50 17.74 10.03
C VAL A 111 -14.31 18.62 9.08
N SER A 112 -13.82 18.83 7.85
CA SER A 112 -14.47 19.62 6.80
C SER A 112 -15.67 18.89 6.14
N GLU A 113 -15.83 17.59 6.36
CA GLU A 113 -16.91 16.85 5.74
C GLU A 113 -18.21 17.04 6.55
N ALA A 114 -19.30 17.49 5.90
CA ALA A 114 -20.57 17.69 6.59
C ALA A 114 -21.26 16.36 6.99
N GLY A 115 -22.16 16.40 7.97
CA GLY A 115 -23.02 15.25 8.35
C GLY A 115 -22.36 14.19 9.26
N LYS A 116 -23.04 13.06 9.46
CA LYS A 116 -22.58 11.95 10.31
C LYS A 116 -21.45 11.14 9.65
N ALA A 117 -20.71 10.38 10.46
CA ALA A 117 -19.58 9.55 10.02
C ALA A 117 -19.91 8.62 8.85
N GLY A 118 -21.06 7.91 8.89
CA GLY A 118 -21.65 7.16 7.76
C GLY A 118 -20.64 6.48 6.83
N PHE A 119 -20.82 6.65 5.52
CA PHE A 119 -19.88 6.18 4.49
C PHE A 119 -18.58 7.00 4.39
N LYS A 120 -18.40 8.03 5.24
CA LYS A 120 -17.20 8.90 5.27
C LYS A 120 -16.13 8.39 6.22
N SER A 121 -16.48 7.47 7.14
CA SER A 121 -15.53 6.69 7.92
C SER A 121 -15.70 5.20 7.62
N ALA A 122 -14.71 4.59 6.97
CA ALA A 122 -14.85 3.23 6.48
C ALA A 122 -13.51 2.53 6.33
N VAL A 123 -13.54 1.19 6.35
CA VAL A 123 -12.45 0.37 5.82
C VAL A 123 -12.47 0.51 4.30
N THR A 124 -11.34 0.92 3.73
CA THR A 124 -11.24 1.21 2.28
C THR A 124 -10.34 0.23 1.53
N GLY A 125 -9.63 -0.63 2.26
CA GLY A 125 -8.72 -1.60 1.66
C GLY A 125 -7.81 -2.27 2.67
N ILE A 126 -6.95 -3.13 2.14
CA ILE A 126 -5.95 -3.88 2.90
C ILE A 126 -4.58 -3.64 2.24
N ALA A 127 -3.54 -3.50 3.05
CA ALA A 127 -2.16 -3.39 2.60
C ALA A 127 -1.26 -4.37 3.38
N SER A 128 -0.11 -4.74 2.82
CA SER A 128 0.89 -5.54 3.53
C SER A 128 2.12 -4.70 3.88
N VAL A 129 2.68 -4.91 5.07
CA VAL A 129 3.86 -4.19 5.53
C VAL A 129 5.10 -4.82 4.89
N VAL A 130 5.67 -4.11 3.92
CA VAL A 130 6.88 -4.55 3.21
C VAL A 130 8.16 -4.18 3.98
N ASN A 131 8.15 -3.07 4.72
CA ASN A 131 9.32 -2.60 5.45
C ASN A 131 8.92 -1.58 6.52
N VAL A 132 9.58 -1.63 7.68
CA VAL A 132 9.47 -0.62 8.73
C VAL A 132 10.86 -0.06 9.00
N ARG A 133 11.01 1.27 8.93
CA ARG A 133 12.28 1.95 9.23
C ARG A 133 12.06 3.11 10.18
N VAL A 134 12.85 3.12 11.25
CA VAL A 134 12.99 4.30 12.10
C VAL A 134 13.99 5.22 11.45
N VAL A 135 13.62 6.49 11.29
CA VAL A 135 14.48 7.51 10.69
C VAL A 135 14.61 8.69 11.64
N ASN A 136 15.83 9.21 11.76
CA ASN A 136 16.06 10.46 12.47
C ASN A 136 15.41 11.61 11.65
N ILE A 137 14.63 12.46 12.33
CA ILE A 137 13.87 13.57 11.73
C ILE A 137 14.78 14.51 10.92
N LEU A 138 15.99 14.82 11.42
CA LEU A 138 16.95 15.68 10.73
C LEU A 138 17.41 15.06 9.41
N ARG A 139 17.65 13.74 9.42
CA ARG A 139 18.05 12.99 8.23
C ARG A 139 16.91 12.89 7.22
N LEU A 140 15.68 12.76 7.70
CA LEU A 140 14.49 12.71 6.86
C LEU A 140 14.24 14.06 6.17
N LEU A 141 14.30 15.17 6.91
CA LEU A 141 14.12 16.52 6.38
C LEU A 141 15.16 16.85 5.31
N LYS A 142 16.45 16.56 5.56
CA LYS A 142 17.51 16.73 4.55
C LYS A 142 17.21 15.96 3.26
N LYS A 143 16.69 14.73 3.38
CA LYS A 143 16.37 13.87 2.23
C LYS A 143 15.12 14.31 1.46
N ILE A 144 14.11 14.82 2.16
CA ILE A 144 12.86 15.30 1.55
C ILE A 144 13.07 16.67 0.90
N LEU A 145 13.77 17.58 1.58
CA LEU A 145 14.00 18.96 1.12
C LEU A 145 15.17 19.05 0.11
N LYS A 146 15.89 17.96 -0.16
CA LYS A 146 17.12 17.92 -0.98
C LYS A 146 18.17 18.97 -0.55
N ILE A 147 18.16 19.39 0.70
CA ILE A 147 19.14 20.33 1.24
C ILE A 147 20.42 19.53 1.51
N LYS A 148 21.48 19.85 0.76
CA LYS A 148 22.84 19.32 0.98
C LYS A 148 23.41 19.90 2.27
#